data_AF-A0A383AFH5-F1
#
_entry.id   AF-A0A383AFH5-F1
#
_cell.length_a   1.000
_cell.length_b   1.000
_cell.length_c   1.000
_cell.angle_alpha   90.00
_cell.angle_beta   90.00
_cell.angle_gamma   90.00
#
_symmetry.space_group_name_H-M   'P 1'
#
loop_
_entity.id
_entity.type
_entity.pdbx_description
1 polymer ?
#
loop_
_entity_poly.entity_id
_entity_poly.type
_entity_poly.pdbx_seq_one_letter_code
_entity_poly.pdbx_strand_id
1 'polypeptide(L)' 'MGKIRSINLNQGTNMPMIYINEIRVFENIGLEGDRYSDPKNDRQIMIVDGSLYD' A
#
# COMPACT_ATOMS: atom_id res chain seq x y z
N MET A 1 -8.15 1.67 19.45
CA MET A 1 -7.56 2.36 18.28
C MET A 1 -6.56 1.40 17.65
N GLY A 2 -6.69 1.11 16.35
CA GLY A 2 -5.72 0.28 15.64
C GLY A 2 -4.38 1.01 15.49
N LYS A 3 -3.29 0.25 15.41
CA LYS A 3 -1.97 0.76 15.05
C LYS A 3 -1.59 0.20 13.69
N ILE A 4 -1.01 1.04 12.84
CA ILE A 4 -0.40 0.58 11.59
C ILE A 4 0.89 -0.17 11.98
N ARG A 5 0.97 -1.47 11.66
CA ARG A 5 2.16 -2.30 11.91
C ARG A 5 3.24 -2.05 10.86
N SER A 6 2.83 -1.90 9.60
CA SER A 6 3.71 -1.74 8.46
C SER A 6 3.00 -1.05 7.30
N ILE A 7 3.79 -0.45 6.41
CA ILE A 7 3.35 0.10 5.14
C ILE A 7 4.18 -0.59 4.06
N ASN A 8 3.52 -1.08 3.02
CA ASN A 8 4.17 -1.85 1.96
C ASN A 8 3.71 -1.36 0.59
N LEU A 9 4.61 -1.34 -0.39
CA LEU A 9 4.33 -0.95 -1.76
C LEU A 9 4.42 -2.11 -2.74
N ASN A 10 3.43 -2.20 -3.62
CA ASN A 10 3.46 -3.08 -4.78
C ASN A 10 4.26 -2.42 -5.91
N GLN A 11 5.37 -3.05 -6.31
CA GLN A 11 6.24 -2.56 -7.39
C GLN A 11 6.02 -3.26 -8.72
N GLY A 12 5.34 -4.42 -8.73
CA GLY A 12 5.22 -5.23 -9.93
C GLY A 12 4.37 -6.48 -9.71
N THR A 13 4.19 -7.26 -10.78
CA THR A 13 3.47 -8.53 -10.71
C THR A 13 4.40 -9.60 -10.17
N ASN A 14 3.95 -10.40 -9.20
CA ASN A 14 4.74 -11.48 -8.56
C ASN A 14 6.07 -11.02 -7.96
N MET A 15 6.16 -9.75 -7.53
CA MET A 15 7.32 -9.22 -6.82
C MET A 15 6.97 -9.06 -5.33
N PRO A 16 7.94 -9.27 -4.42
CA PRO A 16 7.77 -8.92 -3.03
C PRO A 16 7.38 -7.45 -2.88
N MET A 17 6.48 -7.14 -1.95
CA MET A 17 6.20 -5.75 -1.61
C MET A 17 7.39 -5.13 -0.88
N ILE A 18 7.61 -3.84 -1.10
CA ILE A 18 8.69 -3.10 -0.43
C ILE A 18 8.15 -2.47 0.84
N TYR A 19 8.81 -2.74 1.97
CA TYR A 19 8.52 -2.09 3.25
C TYR A 19 9.07 -0.65 3.27
N ILE A 20 8.26 0.27 3.78
CA ILE A 20 8.63 1.67 3.95
C ILE A 20 8.19 2.19 5.33
N ASN A 21 8.93 3.17 5.84
CA ASN A 21 8.64 3.80 7.14
C ASN A 21 7.61 4.93 7.03
N GLU A 22 7.60 5.62 5.90
CA GLU A 22 6.73 6.78 5.65
C GLU A 22 6.25 6.72 4.20
N ILE A 23 5.03 7.19 3.96
CA ILE A 23 4.49 7.31 2.61
C ILE A 23 3.69 8.60 2.45
N ARG A 24 3.84 9.20 1.27
CA ARG A 24 2.93 10.22 0.78
C ARG A 24 1.69 9.59 0.16
N VAL A 25 0.53 10.08 0.60
CA VAL A 25 -0.77 9.76 0.00
C VAL A 25 -1.12 10.86 -1.01
N PHE A 26 -1.47 10.46 -2.23
CA PHE A 26 -2.05 11.34 -3.24
C PHE A 26 -3.57 11.15 -3.27
N GLU A 27 -4.29 12.22 -3.00
CA GLU A 27 -5.75 12.20 -2.94
C GLU A 27 -6.36 11.69 -4.25
N ASN A 28 -7.32 10.76 -4.14
CA ASN A 28 -8.00 10.10 -5.27
C ASN A 28 -7.08 9.37 -6.25
N ILE A 29 -5.79 9.18 -5.93
CA ILE A 29 -4.80 8.53 -6.79
C ILE A 29 -4.20 7.30 -6.09
N GLY A 30 -3.80 7.40 -4.82
CA GLY A 30 -3.21 6.30 -4.07
C GLY A 30 -1.94 6.67 -3.31
N LEU A 31 -0.96 5.77 -3.32
CA LEU A 31 0.30 5.87 -2.58
C LEU A 31 1.47 6.18 -3.52
N GLU A 32 2.35 7.11 -3.15
CA GLU A 32 3.54 7.44 -3.95
C GLU A 32 4.42 6.20 -4.20
N GLY A 33 4.66 5.88 -5.48
CA GLY A 33 5.48 4.74 -5.88
C GLY A 33 4.78 3.39 -5.85
N ASP A 34 3.49 3.29 -5.50
CA ASP A 34 2.72 2.05 -5.65
C ASP A 34 2.17 1.89 -7.06
N ARG A 35 2.25 0.68 -7.62
CA ARG A 35 1.78 0.38 -8.98
C ARG A 35 0.26 0.50 -9.17
N TYR A 36 -0.51 0.42 -8.09
CA TYR A 36 -1.98 0.52 -8.12
C TYR A 36 -2.48 1.95 -7.93
N SER A 37 -1.57 2.91 -7.79
CA SER A 37 -1.88 4.33 -7.70
C SER A 37 -2.29 4.89 -9.07
N ASP A 38 -3.56 4.73 -9.38
CA ASP A 38 -4.20 5.19 -10.61
C ASP A 38 -5.53 5.88 -10.25
N PRO A 39 -5.78 7.13 -10.72
CA PRO A 39 -7.05 7.80 -10.51
C PRO A 39 -8.26 7.09 -11.14
N LYS A 40 -8.04 6.11 -12.02
CA LYS A 40 -9.09 5.28 -12.61
C LYS A 40 -9.36 3.98 -11.83
N ASN A 41 -8.58 3.72 -10.79
CA ASN A 41 -8.71 2.53 -9.96
C ASN A 41 -9.47 2.89 -8.66
N ASP A 42 -10.51 2.13 -8.32
CA ASP A 42 -11.27 2.31 -7.07
C ASP A 42 -10.65 1.56 -5.87
N ARG A 43 -9.58 0.79 -6.11
CA ARG A 43 -8.86 -0.04 -5.13
C ARG A 43 -7.39 0.35 -5.04
N GLN A 44 -7.15 1.52 -4.45
CA GLN A 44 -5.83 2.13 -4.37
C GLN A 44 -5.06 1.73 -3.09
N ILE A 45 -5.79 1.34 -2.04
CA ILE A 45 -5.23 0.96 -0.74
C ILE A 45 -5.88 -0.33 -0.27
N MET A 46 -5.06 -1.31 0.11
CA MET A 46 -5.50 -2.53 0.75
C MET A 46 -5.06 -2.51 2.22
N ILE A 47 -6.01 -2.75 3.13
CA ILE A 47 -5.74 -2.91 4.55
C ILE A 47 -5.97 -4.38 4.89
N VAL A 48 -4.94 -5.00 5.48
CA VAL A 48 -4.98 -6.40 5.91
C VAL A 48 -4.75 -6.48 7.41
N ASP A 49 -5.26 -7.54 8.03
CA ASP A 49 -4.92 -7.85 9.41
C ASP A 49 -3.44 -8.22 9.49
N GLY A 50 -2.69 -7.51 10.34
CA GLY A 50 -1.27 -7.73 10.51
C GLY A 50 -0.92 -9.11 11.06
N SER A 51 -1.87 -9.87 11.62
CA SER A 51 -1.68 -11.25 12.06
C SER A 51 -1.64 -12.27 10.91
N LEU A 52 -2.06 -11.88 9.69
CA LEU A 52 -2.02 -12.76 8.51
C LEU A 52 -0.64 -12.87 7.88
N TYR A 53 0.30 -12.02 8.30
CA TYR A 53 1.66 -11.95 7.79
C TYR A 53 2.61 -12.00 9.01
N ASP A 54 3.18 -13.18 9.25
CA ASP A 54 4.19 -13.44 10.28
C ASP A 54 5.59 -13.04 9.82
#